data_AF-A0AAV2QB31-F1
#
_entry.id   AF-A0AAV2QB31-F1
#
_cell.length_a   1.000
_cell.length_b   1.000
_cell.length_c   1.000
_cell.angle_alpha   90.00
_cell.angle_beta   90.00
_cell.angle_gamma   90.00
#
_symmetry.space_group_name_H-M   'P 1'
#
loop_
_entity.id
_entity.type
_entity.pdbx_description
1 polymer ?
#
loop_
_entity_poly.entity_id
_entity_poly.type
_entity_poly.pdbx_seq_one_letter_code
_entity_poly.pdbx_strand_id
1 'polypeptide(L)'
;VTFHLRTETCNEPPKLLDDSKTWTKPVELLLGKKFKLEVWEACLRTMALGEISSFKIDKSLISTYPVVAKTLREAFHKDFVGKKKEEKGSHCCGMGLKDGLGHKDLDSLVAKPVDLKFTI
;
A
#
# COMPACT_ATOMS: atom_id res chain seq x y z
N VAL A 1 0.20 15.70 -3.75
CA VAL A 1 0.79 15.82 -2.39
C VAL A 1 1.83 14.74 -2.22
N THR A 2 2.92 15.06 -1.55
CA THR A 2 4.06 14.16 -1.38
C THR A 2 4.29 13.92 0.11
N PHE A 3 4.41 12.66 0.52
CA PHE A 3 4.52 12.29 1.93
C PHE A 3 5.29 10.98 2.11
N HIS A 4 5.74 10.74 3.34
CA HIS A 4 6.23 9.43 3.75
C HIS A 4 5.11 8.68 4.45
N LEU A 5 5.02 7.40 4.20
CA LEU A 5 4.11 6.48 4.84
C LEU A 5 4.86 5.36 5.56
N ARG A 6 4.39 5.03 6.76
CA ARG A 6 4.64 3.77 7.46
C ARG A 6 3.31 3.06 7.72
N THR A 7 3.21 1.79 7.34
CA THR A 7 2.00 0.99 7.52
C THR A 7 2.27 -0.21 8.43
N GLU A 8 1.45 -0.39 9.45
CA GLU A 8 1.54 -1.50 10.40
C GLU A 8 0.18 -2.17 10.59
N THR A 9 0.16 -3.47 10.84
CA THR A 9 -1.07 -4.15 11.30
C THR A 9 -1.42 -3.73 12.72
N CYS A 10 -2.70 -3.70 13.05
CA CYS A 10 -3.18 -3.51 14.43
C CYS A 10 -3.28 -4.83 15.21
N ASN A 11 -2.55 -5.87 14.81
CA ASN A 11 -2.47 -7.13 15.55
C ASN A 11 -1.52 -6.98 16.75
N GLU A 12 -1.53 -7.97 17.65
CA GLU A 12 -0.57 -8.08 18.74
C GLU A 12 0.34 -9.31 18.53
N PRO A 13 1.66 -9.13 18.32
CA PRO A 13 2.36 -7.85 18.15
C PRO A 13 2.08 -7.18 16.78
N PRO A 14 2.21 -5.83 16.68
CA PRO A 14 2.08 -5.13 15.41
C PRO A 14 3.13 -5.60 14.41
N LYS A 15 2.73 -5.80 13.15
CA LYS A 15 3.64 -6.16 12.07
C LYS A 15 3.80 -4.99 11.10
N LEU A 16 5.03 -4.57 10.86
CA LEU A 16 5.37 -3.61 9.81
C LEU A 16 5.13 -4.23 8.44
N LEU A 17 4.38 -3.52 7.58
CA LEU A 17 4.12 -3.90 6.19
C LEU A 17 4.96 -3.08 5.22
N ASP A 18 4.96 -1.76 5.39
CA ASP A 18 5.60 -0.85 4.45
C ASP A 18 6.21 0.34 5.20
N ASP A 19 7.42 0.75 4.81
CA ASP A 19 8.05 1.99 5.25
C ASP A 19 8.70 2.70 4.06
N SER A 20 8.03 3.74 3.58
CA SER A 20 8.47 4.51 2.42
C SER A 20 9.77 5.27 2.63
N LYS A 21 10.25 5.47 3.87
CA LYS A 21 11.58 6.07 4.11
C LYS A 21 12.71 5.14 3.64
N THR A 22 12.42 3.84 3.53
CA THR A 22 13.37 2.85 3.00
C THR A 22 13.38 2.82 1.46
N TRP A 23 12.40 3.45 0.80
CA TRP A 23 12.23 3.42 -0.65
C TRP A 23 13.15 4.42 -1.35
N THR A 24 13.13 4.40 -2.69
CA THR A 24 13.90 5.33 -3.53
C THR A 24 13.28 6.71 -3.63
N LYS A 25 11.96 6.83 -3.42
CA LYS A 25 11.18 8.07 -3.52
C LYS A 25 10.03 8.07 -2.50
N PRO A 26 9.60 9.26 -2.03
CA PRO A 26 8.38 9.39 -1.24
C PRO A 26 7.12 9.03 -2.05
N VAL A 27 6.01 8.82 -1.35
CA VAL A 27 4.71 8.55 -1.98
C VAL A 27 4.13 9.85 -2.53
N GLU A 28 3.60 9.81 -3.76
CA GLU A 28 2.87 10.92 -4.37
C GLU A 28 1.42 10.51 -4.61
N LEU A 29 0.49 11.35 -4.15
CA LEU A 29 -0.94 11.19 -4.38
C LEU A 29 -1.52 12.45 -5.05
N LEU A 30 -2.28 12.25 -6.12
CA LEU A 30 -3.06 13.32 -6.75
C LEU A 30 -4.43 13.40 -6.06
N LEU A 31 -4.80 14.56 -5.51
CA LEU A 31 -6.09 14.71 -4.82
C LEU A 31 -7.24 14.91 -5.82
N GLY A 32 -8.45 14.45 -5.47
CA GLY A 32 -9.66 14.66 -6.27
C GLY A 32 -9.80 13.71 -7.48
N LYS A 33 -8.86 12.77 -7.65
CA LYS A 33 -9.05 11.61 -8.52
C LYS A 33 -9.51 10.48 -7.60
N LYS A 34 -10.66 9.87 -7.91
CA LYS A 34 -11.17 8.69 -7.17
C LYS A 34 -10.19 7.52 -7.29
N PHE A 35 -9.17 7.50 -6.45
CA PHE A 35 -8.17 6.45 -6.39
C PHE A 35 -8.75 5.23 -5.67
N LYS A 36 -8.09 4.08 -5.85
CA LYS A 36 -8.50 2.83 -5.20
C LYS A 36 -8.44 2.91 -3.66
N LEU A 37 -7.85 3.95 -3.05
CA LEU A 37 -7.67 4.08 -1.61
C LEU A 37 -8.05 5.49 -1.12
N GLU A 38 -9.34 5.82 -1.22
CA GLU A 38 -9.90 7.14 -0.90
C GLU A 38 -9.66 7.58 0.56
N VAL A 39 -9.53 6.63 1.48
CA VAL A 39 -9.27 6.91 2.90
C VAL A 39 -7.97 7.68 3.13
N TRP A 40 -6.93 7.49 2.29
CA TRP A 40 -5.71 8.28 2.39
C TRP A 40 -5.95 9.74 2.03
N GLU A 41 -6.75 10.01 1.00
CA GLU A 41 -7.10 11.37 0.64
C GLU A 41 -7.89 12.05 1.77
N ALA A 42 -8.78 11.31 2.44
CA ALA A 42 -9.49 11.82 3.61
C ALA A 42 -8.51 12.18 4.76
N CYS A 43 -7.56 11.31 5.09
CA CYS A 43 -6.54 11.58 6.12
C CYS A 43 -5.63 12.77 5.74
N LEU A 44 -5.11 12.80 4.51
CA LEU A 44 -4.20 13.84 4.04
C LEU A 44 -4.85 15.23 4.01
N ARG A 45 -6.17 15.30 3.79
CA ARG A 45 -6.92 16.57 3.83
C ARG A 45 -7.02 17.16 5.23
N THR A 46 -6.86 16.37 6.29
CA THR A 46 -6.89 16.88 7.67
C THR A 46 -5.52 17.30 8.19
N MET A 47 -4.45 17.08 7.42
CA MET A 47 -3.07 17.30 7.86
C MET A 47 -2.51 18.64 7.37
N ALA A 48 -1.71 19.29 8.22
CA ALA A 48 -0.88 20.42 7.84
C ALA A 48 0.43 19.96 7.16
N LEU A 49 1.08 20.86 6.41
CA LEU A 49 2.37 20.57 5.77
C LEU A 49 3.43 20.25 6.83
N GLY A 50 4.07 19.08 6.70
CA GLY A 50 5.10 18.62 7.64
C GLY A 50 4.56 18.00 8.93
N GLU A 51 3.24 17.93 9.10
CA GLU A 51 2.60 17.18 10.19
C GLU A 51 2.92 15.69 10.07
N ILE A 52 3.08 15.03 11.23
CA ILE A 52 3.17 13.58 11.33
C ILE A 52 1.99 13.10 12.17
N SER A 53 1.10 12.31 11.55
CA SER A 53 -0.14 11.83 12.18
C SER A 53 -0.33 10.34 11.98
N SER A 54 -1.00 9.70 12.93
CA SER A 54 -1.25 8.26 12.93
C SER A 54 -2.74 7.97 12.86
N PHE A 55 -3.15 7.23 11.84
CA PHE A 55 -4.54 6.88 11.57
C PHE A 55 -4.74 5.37 11.68
N LYS A 56 -5.54 4.93 12.66
CA LYS A 56 -6.04 3.55 12.70
C LYS A 56 -7.28 3.46 11.81
N ILE A 57 -7.23 2.60 10.81
CA ILE A 57 -8.28 2.46 9.80
C ILE A 57 -8.83 1.04 9.83
N ASP A 58 -10.17 0.94 9.91
CA ASP A 58 -10.88 -0.33 9.85
C ASP A 58 -10.65 -1.03 8.51
N LYS A 59 -10.43 -2.35 8.55
CA LYS A 59 -10.18 -3.19 7.36
C LYS A 59 -11.18 -3.02 6.22
N SER A 60 -12.43 -2.65 6.50
CA SER A 60 -13.46 -2.42 5.49
C SER A 60 -13.14 -1.26 4.53
N LEU A 61 -12.37 -0.26 4.98
CA LEU A 61 -12.02 0.93 4.20
C LEU A 61 -10.71 0.78 3.40
N ILE A 62 -10.02 -0.34 3.56
CA ILE A 62 -8.66 -0.57 3.04
C ILE A 62 -8.51 -1.92 2.33
N SER A 63 -9.63 -2.48 1.85
CA SER A 63 -9.63 -3.74 1.09
C SER A 63 -8.74 -3.72 -0.16
N THR A 64 -8.49 -2.53 -0.72
CA THR A 64 -7.64 -2.30 -1.88
C THR A 64 -6.18 -2.04 -1.54
N TYR A 65 -5.84 -1.84 -0.25
CA TYR A 65 -4.48 -1.56 0.19
C TYR A 65 -3.46 -2.59 -0.32
N PRO A 66 -3.69 -3.91 -0.28
CA PRO A 66 -2.73 -4.89 -0.79
C PRO A 66 -2.34 -4.65 -2.26
N VAL A 67 -3.30 -4.27 -3.11
CA VAL A 67 -3.04 -4.00 -4.53
C VAL A 67 -2.25 -2.69 -4.70
N VAL A 68 -2.61 -1.65 -3.93
CA VAL A 68 -1.90 -0.37 -3.95
C VAL A 68 -0.46 -0.53 -3.44
N ALA A 69 -0.27 -1.24 -2.33
CA ALA A 69 1.03 -1.54 -1.75
C ALA A 69 1.92 -2.29 -2.73
N LYS A 70 1.39 -3.30 -3.45
CA LYS A 70 2.13 -3.97 -4.53
C LYS A 70 2.62 -2.97 -5.58
N THR A 71 1.73 -2.12 -6.10
CA THR A 71 2.10 -1.11 -7.11
C THR A 71 3.18 -0.15 -6.59
N LEU A 72 3.07 0.30 -5.34
CA LEU A 72 4.07 1.18 -4.72
C LEU A 72 5.42 0.48 -4.53
N ARG A 73 5.42 -0.78 -4.08
CA ARG A 73 6.64 -1.59 -3.91
C ARG A 73 7.36 -1.77 -5.24
N GLU A 74 6.63 -2.22 -6.28
CA GLU A 74 7.20 -2.42 -7.61
C GLU A 74 7.78 -1.12 -8.21
N ALA A 75 7.14 0.03 -7.93
CA ALA A 75 7.57 1.32 -8.46
C ALA A 75 8.75 1.94 -7.71
N PHE A 76 8.80 1.80 -6.37
CA PHE A 76 9.66 2.65 -5.53
C PHE A 76 10.55 1.90 -4.54
N HIS A 77 10.21 0.67 -4.16
CA HIS A 77 10.98 -0.08 -3.17
C HIS A 77 12.29 -0.59 -3.77
N LYS A 78 13.41 -0.33 -3.10
CA LYS A 78 14.79 -0.56 -3.62
C LYS A 78 15.01 -1.98 -4.13
N ASP A 79 14.46 -2.97 -3.43
CA ASP A 79 14.57 -4.39 -3.82
C ASP A 79 13.83 -4.78 -5.11
N PHE A 80 12.93 -3.92 -5.61
CA PHE A 80 12.08 -4.20 -6.78
C PHE A 80 12.33 -3.24 -7.94
N VAL A 81 12.78 -2.00 -7.67
CA VAL A 81 13.11 -1.02 -8.72
C VAL A 81 14.20 -1.58 -9.64
N GLY A 82 13.96 -1.57 -10.96
CA GLY A 82 14.93 -2.01 -11.96
C GLY A 82 14.98 -3.52 -12.20
N LYS A 83 14.25 -4.34 -11.42
CA LYS A 83 14.00 -5.73 -11.79
C LYS A 83 13.02 -5.75 -12.96
N LYS A 84 13.51 -6.01 -14.17
CA LYS A 84 12.64 -6.33 -15.31
C LYS A 84 11.77 -7.51 -14.89
N LYS A 85 10.45 -7.34 -14.94
CA LYS A 85 9.55 -8.49 -15.01
C LYS A 85 10.01 -9.27 -16.24
N GLU A 86 10.56 -10.47 -16.06
CA GLU A 86 10.54 -11.42 -17.16
C GLU A 86 9.08 -11.44 -17.63
N GLU A 87 8.87 -11.10 -18.89
CA GLU A 87 7.56 -11.10 -19.53
C GLU A 87 7.03 -12.53 -19.50
N LYS A 88 6.37 -12.92 -18.40
CA LYS A 88 5.31 -13.91 -18.48
C LYS A 88 4.17 -13.21 -19.21
N GLY A 89 4.22 -13.31 -20.53
CA GLY A 89 3.29 -12.69 -21.44
C GLY A 89 1.84 -13.07 -21.18
N SER A 90 0.99 -12.38 -21.93
CA SER A 90 -0.46 -12.60 -22.09
C SER A 90 -1.37 -11.88 -21.10
N HIS A 91 -1.62 -10.61 -21.44
CA HIS A 91 -2.94 -10.06 -21.75
C HIS A 91 -4.20 -10.85 -21.30
N CYS A 92 -5.13 -10.11 -20.68
CA CYS A 92 -6.59 -10.28 -20.68
C CYS A 92 -7.25 -11.41 -19.86
N CYS A 93 -8.20 -11.00 -19.01
CA CYS A 93 -9.42 -11.68 -18.57
C CYS A 93 -9.34 -13.14 -18.06
N GLY A 94 -9.55 -13.28 -16.75
CA GLY A 94 -10.43 -14.32 -16.20
C GLY A 94 -9.92 -15.76 -16.24
N MET A 95 -9.05 -16.13 -15.29
CA MET A 95 -9.08 -17.43 -14.58
C MET A 95 -7.85 -17.56 -13.70
N GLY A 96 -8.07 -17.71 -12.38
CA GLY A 96 -7.06 -18.23 -11.46
C GLY A 96 -6.37 -17.20 -10.56
N LEU A 97 -6.99 -16.91 -9.42
CA LEU A 97 -6.33 -16.45 -8.18
C LEU A 97 -5.35 -17.51 -7.60
N LYS A 98 -4.66 -18.28 -8.45
CA LYS A 98 -3.74 -19.34 -7.98
C LYS A 98 -2.38 -18.77 -7.57
N ASP A 99 -1.98 -17.66 -8.18
CA ASP A 99 -0.77 -16.93 -7.80
C ASP A 99 -1.22 -15.61 -7.17
N GLY A 100 -0.93 -15.40 -5.88
CA GLY A 100 -1.29 -14.18 -5.16
C GLY A 100 -0.62 -12.91 -5.72
N LEU A 101 -0.58 -11.85 -4.93
CA LEU A 101 0.09 -10.59 -5.24
C LEU A 101 1.60 -10.72 -5.42
N GLY A 102 2.20 -11.86 -5.02
CA GLY A 102 3.64 -12.11 -5.10
C GLY A 102 4.40 -11.59 -3.86
N HIS A 103 3.66 -11.14 -2.84
CA HIS A 103 4.19 -10.67 -1.58
C HIS A 103 3.44 -11.38 -0.44
N LYS A 104 4.11 -12.29 0.25
CA LYS A 104 3.48 -13.18 1.26
C LYS A 104 2.71 -12.42 2.34
N ASP A 105 3.19 -11.25 2.74
CA ASP A 105 2.54 -10.39 3.72
C ASP A 105 1.26 -9.74 3.17
N LEU A 106 1.26 -9.27 1.92
CA LEU A 106 0.07 -8.75 1.25
C LEU A 106 -0.94 -9.87 0.95
N ASP A 107 -0.47 -11.05 0.56
CA ASP A 107 -1.31 -12.24 0.35
C ASP A 107 -2.00 -12.67 1.65
N SER A 108 -1.25 -12.64 2.77
CA SER A 108 -1.81 -12.90 4.10
C SER A 108 -2.85 -11.85 4.47
N LEU A 109 -2.63 -10.58 4.11
CA LEU A 109 -3.57 -9.49 4.39
C LEU A 109 -4.86 -9.62 3.55
N VAL A 110 -4.77 -10.10 2.30
CA VAL A 110 -5.95 -10.43 1.47
C VAL A 110 -6.71 -11.61 2.07
N ALA A 111 -6.02 -12.67 2.47
CA ALA A 111 -6.64 -13.87 3.03
C ALA A 111 -7.28 -13.62 4.41
N LYS A 112 -6.64 -12.79 5.23
CA LYS A 112 -7.10 -12.42 6.57
C LYS A 112 -7.00 -10.90 6.76
N PRO A 113 -8.02 -10.15 6.33
CA PRO A 113 -8.03 -8.70 6.50
C PRO A 113 -7.98 -8.29 7.97
N VAL A 114 -7.15 -7.30 8.27
CA VAL A 114 -6.99 -6.72 9.61
C VAL A 114 -6.94 -5.21 9.49
N ASP A 115 -7.26 -4.53 10.59
CA ASP A 115 -7.13 -3.07 10.67
C ASP A 115 -5.66 -2.69 10.51
N LEU A 116 -5.42 -1.57 9.86
CA LEU A 116 -4.08 -1.04 9.65
C LEU A 116 -3.93 0.32 10.31
N LYS A 117 -2.71 0.59 10.77
CA LYS A 117 -2.28 1.89 11.23
C LYS A 117 -1.36 2.50 10.17
N PHE A 118 -1.75 3.66 9.66
CA PHE A 118 -0.93 4.47 8.75
C PHE A 118 -0.35 5.63 9.54
N THR A 119 0.97 5.74 9.59
CA THR A 119 1.68 6.95 10.02
C THR A 119 2.13 7.68 8.77
N ILE A 120 1.58 8.88 8.57
CA ILE A 120 1.85 9.78 7.44
C ILE A 120 2.55 11.02 7.97
#